data_AF-A0A078AT04-F1
#
_entry.id   AF-A0A078AT04-F1
#
_cell.length_a   1.000
_cell.length_b   1.000
_cell.length_c   1.000
_cell.angle_alpha   90.00
_cell.angle_beta   90.00
_cell.angle_gamma   90.00
#
_symmetry.space_group_name_H-M   'P 1'
#
loop_
_entity.id
_entity.type
_entity.pdbx_description
1 polymer ?
#
loop_
_entity_poly.entity_id
_entity_poly.type
_entity_poly.pdbx_seq_one_letter_code
_entity_poly.pdbx_strand_id
1 'polypeptide(L)'
;MTNIQICQIMVQILMGLEYTHSKETIHRDISADNILFFAEQGQFKLADFGVATFGTTVNYGGKVDYMAPEVKEPKHYNYKADIWSVGVVLYELCTYKRKYKDEVLSAFRTANKPTEIKLPDDYKELQPIFNKITQYSPHYRPTASEVLKFFLEILGDVNSYQSYMEQMNQLKKEELAKQVKSDVVELLQLLSTQISKNSSEQEQLTQELQQTLKSIDQIVLKSQAQQ
;
A
#
# COMPACT_ATOMS: atom_id res chain seq x y z
N MET A 1 -18.33 9.34 16.50
CA MET A 1 -17.05 8.62 16.60
C MET A 1 -16.03 9.54 17.21
N THR A 2 -15.20 8.99 18.09
CA THR A 2 -14.07 9.70 18.70
C THR A 2 -12.82 9.64 17.81
N ASN A 3 -11.80 10.48 18.07
CA ASN A 3 -10.50 10.37 17.42
C ASN A 3 -9.94 8.94 17.51
N ILE A 4 -10.05 8.29 18.68
CA ILE A 4 -9.59 6.92 18.91
C ILE A 4 -10.29 5.92 17.97
N GLN A 5 -11.62 6.00 17.84
CA GLN A 5 -12.37 5.12 16.94
C GLN A 5 -11.97 5.32 15.48
N ILE A 6 -11.78 6.57 15.05
CA ILE A 6 -11.30 6.85 13.69
C ILE A 6 -9.90 6.26 13.49
N CYS A 7 -8.98 6.47 14.44
CA CYS A 7 -7.63 5.93 14.36
C CYS A 7 -7.63 4.40 14.25
N GLN A 8 -8.45 3.70 15.04
CA GLN A 8 -8.59 2.24 14.99
C GLN A 8 -9.05 1.72 13.61
N ILE A 9 -9.97 2.43 12.96
CA ILE A 9 -10.42 2.11 11.61
C ILE A 9 -9.31 2.37 10.59
N MET A 10 -8.69 3.55 10.66
CA MET A 10 -7.63 3.97 9.74
C MET A 10 -6.43 3.03 9.79
N VAL A 11 -6.01 2.59 10.98
CA VAL A 11 -4.94 1.60 11.15
C VAL A 11 -5.23 0.32 10.36
N GLN A 12 -6.42 -0.26 10.52
CA GLN A 12 -6.76 -1.52 9.84
C GLN A 12 -6.82 -1.37 8.31
N ILE A 13 -7.38 -0.26 7.83
CA ILE A 13 -7.41 0.07 6.39
C ILE A 13 -5.99 0.24 5.85
N LEU A 14 -5.14 0.98 6.57
CA LEU A 14 -3.78 1.29 6.15
C LEU A 14 -2.87 0.06 6.18
N MET A 15 -3.07 -0.89 7.10
CA MET A 15 -2.36 -2.17 7.08
C MET A 15 -2.67 -2.97 5.80
N GLY A 16 -3.95 -3.03 5.41
CA GLY A 16 -4.36 -3.67 4.14
C GLY A 16 -3.80 -2.94 2.92
N LEU A 17 -3.78 -1.61 2.95
CA LEU A 17 -3.26 -0.79 1.87
C LEU A 17 -1.74 -0.88 1.76
N GLU A 18 -1.02 -0.87 2.88
CA GLU A 18 0.43 -1.06 2.90
C GLU A 18 0.82 -2.40 2.29
N TYR A 19 0.13 -3.47 2.68
CA TYR A 19 0.32 -4.78 2.06
C TYR A 19 0.09 -4.70 0.55
N THR A 20 -1.02 -4.11 0.11
CA THR A 20 -1.35 -3.93 -1.31
C THR A 20 -0.24 -3.18 -2.06
N HIS A 21 0.24 -2.06 -1.51
CA HIS A 21 1.30 -1.25 -2.11
C HIS A 21 2.64 -1.97 -2.13
N SER A 22 2.93 -2.81 -1.13
CA SER A 22 4.13 -3.66 -1.12
C SER A 22 4.15 -4.72 -2.20
N LYS A 23 2.99 -5.04 -2.78
CA LYS A 23 2.82 -5.90 -3.97
C LYS A 23 2.86 -5.13 -5.28
N GLU A 24 3.37 -3.90 -5.25
CA GLU A 24 3.35 -2.97 -6.38
C GLU A 24 1.95 -2.79 -6.97
N THR A 25 0.89 -3.01 -6.17
CA THR A 25 -0.48 -2.95 -6.62
C THR A 25 -1.10 -1.63 -6.20
N ILE A 26 -1.79 -0.97 -7.13
CA ILE A 26 -2.65 0.18 -6.88
C ILE A 26 -4.09 -0.34 -6.75
N HIS A 27 -4.77 -0.01 -5.66
CA HIS A 27 -6.16 -0.45 -5.43
C HIS A 27 -7.15 0.30 -6.34
N ARG A 28 -6.94 1.62 -6.53
CA ARG A 28 -7.72 2.54 -7.38
C ARG A 28 -9.16 2.80 -6.98
N ASP A 29 -9.80 1.97 -6.15
CA ASP A 29 -11.15 2.23 -5.63
C ASP A 29 -11.29 2.25 -4.09
N ILE A 30 -10.32 2.85 -3.40
CA ILE A 30 -10.45 3.09 -1.96
C ILE A 30 -11.60 4.06 -1.69
N SER A 31 -12.63 3.59 -0.98
CA SER A 31 -13.84 4.35 -0.65
C SER A 31 -14.54 3.73 0.56
N ALA A 32 -15.43 4.48 1.21
CA ALA A 32 -16.19 3.96 2.35
C ALA A 32 -17.05 2.74 1.98
N ASP A 33 -17.57 2.68 0.75
CA ASP A 33 -18.36 1.52 0.28
C ASP A 33 -17.52 0.24 0.11
N ASN A 34 -16.19 0.38 -0.02
CA ASN A 34 -15.26 -0.73 -0.19
C ASN A 34 -14.48 -1.05 1.10
N ILE A 35 -14.94 -0.53 2.25
CA ILE A 35 -14.42 -0.86 3.58
C ILE A 35 -15.48 -1.69 4.30
N LEU A 36 -15.22 -2.98 4.45
CA LEU A 36 -16.16 -3.92 5.06
C LEU A 36 -15.93 -4.01 6.56
N PHE A 37 -17.02 -3.94 7.34
CA PHE A 37 -17.01 -4.12 8.78
C PHE A 37 -17.50 -5.52 9.17
N PHE A 38 -16.60 -6.30 9.76
CA PHE A 38 -16.87 -7.61 10.33
C PHE A 38 -17.19 -7.43 11.82
N ALA A 39 -18.48 -7.23 12.11
CA ALA A 39 -18.96 -6.76 13.40
C ALA A 39 -18.63 -7.71 14.56
N GLU A 40 -18.70 -9.02 14.36
CA GLU A 40 -18.40 -10.02 15.40
C GLU A 40 -16.93 -9.97 15.84
N GLN A 41 -16.03 -9.63 14.94
CA GLN A 41 -14.59 -9.56 15.18
C GLN A 41 -14.10 -8.13 15.45
N GLY A 42 -14.97 -7.12 15.28
CA GLY A 42 -14.59 -5.72 15.34
C GLY A 42 -13.58 -5.29 14.26
N GLN A 43 -13.56 -5.99 13.12
CA GLN A 43 -12.52 -5.81 12.09
C GLN A 43 -13.01 -5.03 10.88
N PHE A 44 -12.13 -4.20 10.32
CA PHE A 44 -12.33 -3.49 9.07
C PHE A 44 -11.36 -4.04 8.01
N LYS A 45 -11.85 -4.31 6.80
CA LYS A 45 -11.01 -4.79 5.70
C LYS A 45 -11.32 -4.05 4.40
N LEU A 46 -10.28 -3.83 3.61
CA LEU A 46 -10.41 -3.37 2.23
C LEU A 46 -11.01 -4.49 1.36
N ALA A 47 -11.88 -4.09 0.44
CA ALA A 47 -12.52 -4.97 -0.52
C ALA A 47 -12.53 -4.35 -1.92
N ASP A 48 -12.93 -5.16 -2.90
CA ASP A 48 -13.09 -4.78 -4.30
C ASP A 48 -11.80 -4.31 -5.00
N PHE A 49 -11.00 -5.30 -5.39
CA PHE A 49 -9.82 -5.13 -6.24
C PHE A 49 -10.17 -5.26 -7.74
N GLY A 50 -11.45 -5.15 -8.12
CA GLY A 50 -11.91 -5.37 -9.50
C GLY A 50 -11.30 -4.38 -10.51
N VAL A 51 -10.83 -3.24 -10.03
CA VAL A 51 -10.09 -2.24 -10.80
C VAL A 51 -8.65 -2.10 -10.35
N ALA A 52 -8.06 -3.03 -9.58
CA ALA A 52 -6.66 -2.91 -9.19
C ALA A 52 -5.70 -3.03 -10.40
N THR A 53 -4.48 -2.52 -10.28
CA THR A 53 -3.44 -2.67 -11.32
C THR A 53 -2.05 -2.71 -10.72
N PHE A 54 -1.11 -3.35 -11.42
CA PHE A 54 0.30 -3.39 -11.02
C PHE A 54 1.07 -2.15 -11.52
N GLY A 55 2.05 -1.70 -10.75
CA GLY A 55 3.02 -0.67 -11.10
C GLY A 55 2.43 0.73 -11.24
N THR A 56 2.51 1.27 -12.45
CA THR A 56 1.95 2.58 -12.81
C THR A 56 0.91 2.41 -13.91
N THR A 57 -0.02 3.35 -14.01
CA THR A 57 -1.07 3.27 -15.04
C THR A 57 -1.47 4.65 -15.53
N VAL A 58 -2.03 4.69 -16.73
CA VAL A 58 -2.67 5.88 -17.34
C VAL A 58 -4.20 5.75 -17.39
N ASN A 59 -4.73 4.60 -16.97
CA ASN A 59 -6.15 4.29 -17.08
C ASN A 59 -6.94 4.96 -15.96
N TYR A 60 -8.05 5.57 -16.33
CA TYR A 60 -9.09 5.96 -15.39
C TYR A 60 -9.61 4.71 -14.66
N GLY A 61 -9.87 4.85 -13.36
CA GLY A 61 -10.42 3.78 -12.53
C GLY A 61 -10.91 4.32 -11.19
N GLY A 62 -11.91 3.64 -10.62
CA GLY A 62 -12.50 3.98 -9.33
C GLY A 62 -13.56 5.08 -9.37
N LYS A 63 -14.10 5.40 -8.19
CA LYS A 63 -15.14 6.41 -7.99
C LYS A 63 -14.57 7.83 -8.09
N VAL A 64 -15.19 8.68 -8.92
CA VAL A 64 -14.76 10.08 -9.16
C VAL A 64 -14.67 10.90 -7.86
N ASP A 65 -15.49 10.58 -6.86
CA ASP A 65 -15.54 11.20 -5.51
C ASP A 65 -14.30 10.97 -4.65
N TYR A 66 -13.55 9.91 -4.92
CA TYR A 66 -12.35 9.55 -4.17
C TYR A 66 -11.06 9.77 -4.96
N MET A 67 -11.20 10.07 -6.26
CA MET A 67 -10.09 10.10 -7.21
C MET A 67 -9.13 11.29 -6.98
N ALA A 68 -7.83 10.98 -6.99
CA ALA A 68 -6.77 11.98 -6.91
C ALA A 68 -6.69 12.88 -8.16
N PRO A 69 -6.22 14.14 -8.07
CA PRO A 69 -6.17 15.06 -9.20
C PRO A 69 -5.41 14.52 -10.41
N GLU A 70 -4.28 13.85 -10.17
CA GLU A 70 -3.40 13.33 -11.22
C GLU A 70 -4.01 12.18 -12.04
N VAL A 71 -5.04 11.49 -11.51
CA VAL A 71 -5.71 10.39 -12.23
C VAL A 71 -6.55 10.93 -13.40
N LYS A 72 -6.89 12.22 -13.38
CA LYS A 72 -7.62 12.89 -14.48
C LYS A 72 -6.70 13.43 -15.58
N GLU A 73 -5.40 13.37 -15.36
CA GLU A 73 -4.43 13.75 -16.39
C GLU A 73 -4.07 12.51 -17.23
N PRO A 74 -3.80 12.65 -18.53
CA PRO A 74 -3.34 11.54 -19.37
C PRO A 74 -1.85 11.24 -19.10
N LYS A 75 -1.52 11.01 -17.82
CA LYS A 75 -0.17 10.76 -17.32
C LYS A 75 -0.17 9.52 -16.45
N HIS A 76 1.01 8.91 -16.32
CA HIS A 76 1.19 7.79 -15.42
C HIS A 76 1.03 8.25 -13.98
N TYR A 77 0.22 7.54 -13.21
CA TYR A 77 0.14 7.67 -11.76
C TYR A 77 0.48 6.34 -11.08
N ASN A 78 0.70 6.41 -9.76
CA ASN A 78 1.13 5.30 -8.93
C ASN A 78 0.22 5.17 -7.69
N TYR A 79 0.64 4.32 -6.75
CA TYR A 79 -0.05 4.04 -5.48
C TYR A 79 -0.33 5.28 -4.61
N LYS A 80 0.29 6.44 -4.85
CA LYS A 80 -0.03 7.70 -4.15
C LYS A 80 -1.44 8.22 -4.44
N ALA A 81 -2.07 7.74 -5.51
CA ALA A 81 -3.48 8.00 -5.77
C ALA A 81 -4.38 7.38 -4.68
N ASP A 82 -4.05 6.18 -4.18
CA ASP A 82 -4.81 5.56 -3.10
C ASP A 82 -4.67 6.34 -1.78
N ILE A 83 -3.51 6.97 -1.52
CA ILE A 83 -3.27 7.79 -0.32
C ILE A 83 -4.17 9.02 -0.30
N TRP A 84 -4.45 9.61 -1.47
CA TRP A 84 -5.44 10.67 -1.58
C TRP A 84 -6.84 10.16 -1.25
N SER A 85 -7.23 9.02 -1.82
CA SER A 85 -8.52 8.39 -1.55
C SER A 85 -8.71 8.06 -0.06
N VAL A 86 -7.64 7.66 0.64
CA VAL A 86 -7.63 7.52 2.11
C VAL A 86 -7.93 8.84 2.82
N GLY A 87 -7.42 9.97 2.31
CA GLY A 87 -7.76 11.30 2.82
C GLY A 87 -9.23 11.64 2.67
N VAL A 88 -9.85 11.27 1.54
CA VAL A 88 -11.30 11.41 1.34
C VAL A 88 -12.06 10.56 2.36
N VAL A 89 -11.69 9.29 2.56
CA VAL A 89 -12.30 8.42 3.58
C VAL A 89 -12.15 9.01 4.99
N LEU A 90 -10.98 9.51 5.35
CA LEU A 90 -10.74 10.14 6.66
C LEU A 90 -11.70 11.33 6.89
N TYR A 91 -11.88 12.16 5.86
CA TYR A 91 -12.82 13.28 5.93
C TYR A 91 -14.27 12.80 6.16
N GLU A 92 -14.69 11.73 5.48
CA GLU A 92 -16.03 11.15 5.67
C GLU A 92 -16.22 10.62 7.09
N LEU A 93 -15.22 9.97 7.66
CA LEU A 93 -15.26 9.50 9.05
C LEU A 93 -15.37 10.65 10.05
N CYS A 94 -14.64 11.75 9.83
CA CYS A 94 -14.70 12.93 10.70
C CYS A 94 -16.03 13.70 10.58
N THR A 95 -16.65 13.71 9.41
CA THR A 95 -17.82 14.57 9.14
C THR A 95 -19.15 13.84 9.08
N TYR A 96 -19.15 12.51 8.97
CA TYR A 96 -20.31 11.65 8.65
C TYR A 96 -21.01 12.03 7.35
N LYS A 97 -20.36 12.78 6.46
CA LYS A 97 -20.93 13.21 5.18
C LYS A 97 -20.42 12.30 4.08
N ARG A 98 -21.31 11.40 3.64
CA ARG A 98 -21.08 10.42 2.56
C ARG A 98 -20.89 11.05 1.18
N LYS A 99 -21.34 12.29 1.03
CA LYS A 99 -21.28 13.07 -0.21
C LYS A 99 -21.12 14.53 0.17
N TYR A 100 -20.12 15.14 -0.43
CA TYR A 100 -19.83 16.55 -0.25
C TYR A 100 -20.99 17.36 -0.83
N LYS A 101 -21.45 18.38 -0.10
CA LYS A 101 -22.19 19.48 -0.75
C LYS A 101 -21.14 20.33 -1.47
N ASP A 102 -20.93 20.00 -2.75
CA ASP A 102 -20.45 20.78 -3.89
C ASP A 102 -19.24 21.75 -3.82
N GLU A 103 -18.75 22.20 -2.66
CA GLU A 103 -17.68 23.23 -2.60
C GLU A 103 -16.32 22.67 -2.15
N VAL A 104 -16.29 21.72 -1.22
CA VAL A 104 -15.03 21.21 -0.65
C VAL A 104 -14.36 20.17 -1.57
N LEU A 105 -15.15 19.30 -2.23
CA LEU A 105 -14.63 18.41 -3.29
C LEU A 105 -14.29 19.15 -4.57
N SER A 106 -15.07 20.16 -4.96
CA SER A 106 -14.70 20.98 -6.11
C SER A 106 -13.41 21.76 -5.80
N ALA A 107 -13.20 22.23 -4.56
CA ALA A 107 -11.92 22.77 -4.14
C ALA A 107 -10.76 21.75 -4.20
N PHE A 108 -11.00 20.49 -3.80
CA PHE A 108 -10.06 19.38 -3.99
C PHE A 108 -9.75 19.09 -5.48
N ARG A 109 -10.73 19.32 -6.38
CA ARG A 109 -10.70 18.89 -7.79
C ARG A 109 -10.36 19.97 -8.82
N THR A 110 -10.59 21.25 -8.50
CA THR A 110 -10.75 22.32 -9.53
C THR A 110 -9.77 23.48 -9.39
N ALA A 111 -8.90 23.50 -8.39
CA ALA A 111 -8.05 24.67 -8.17
C ALA A 111 -6.57 24.40 -8.49
N ASN A 112 -6.03 25.27 -9.35
CA ASN A 112 -4.61 25.67 -9.40
C ASN A 112 -4.10 26.28 -8.07
N LYS A 113 -4.75 25.99 -6.93
CA LYS A 113 -4.42 26.49 -5.58
C LYS A 113 -4.83 25.47 -4.52
N PRO A 114 -3.98 25.19 -3.52
CA PRO A 114 -4.38 24.41 -2.35
C PRO A 114 -5.47 25.18 -1.60
N THR A 115 -6.69 24.65 -1.61
CA THR A 115 -7.71 25.13 -0.67
C THR A 115 -7.44 24.41 0.64
N GLU A 116 -7.15 25.16 1.70
CA GLU A 116 -6.91 24.58 3.02
C GLU A 116 -8.25 24.06 3.57
N ILE A 117 -8.44 22.75 3.56
CA ILE A 117 -9.66 22.12 4.02
C ILE A 117 -9.50 21.80 5.50
N LYS A 118 -10.35 22.39 6.32
CA LYS A 118 -10.34 22.19 7.77
C LYS A 118 -11.29 21.06 8.15
N LEU A 119 -10.78 20.11 8.93
CA LEU A 119 -11.58 19.15 9.66
C LEU A 119 -12.38 19.86 10.77
N PRO A 120 -13.50 19.29 11.24
CA PRO A 120 -14.20 19.82 12.41
C PRO A 120 -13.28 19.90 13.63
N ASP A 121 -13.52 20.86 14.52
CA ASP A 121 -12.65 21.15 15.67
C ASP A 121 -12.39 19.94 16.58
N ASP A 122 -13.37 19.04 16.70
CA ASP A 122 -13.26 17.77 17.43
C ASP A 122 -12.13 16.86 16.91
N TYR A 123 -11.74 17.03 15.64
CA TYR A 123 -10.74 16.22 14.93
C TYR A 123 -9.51 17.03 14.52
N LYS A 124 -9.27 18.19 15.14
CA LYS A 124 -8.10 19.06 14.85
C LYS A 124 -6.75 18.34 14.97
N GLU A 125 -6.67 17.31 15.81
CA GLU A 125 -5.49 16.45 15.98
C GLU A 125 -5.14 15.66 14.72
N LEU A 126 -6.13 15.38 13.86
CA LEU A 126 -5.96 14.67 12.60
C LEU A 126 -5.67 15.61 11.42
N GLN A 127 -5.80 16.93 11.62
CA GLN A 127 -5.54 17.93 10.59
C GLN A 127 -4.13 17.85 9.98
N PRO A 128 -3.04 17.64 10.76
CA PRO A 128 -1.70 17.59 10.21
C PRO A 128 -1.50 16.42 9.22
N ILE A 129 -2.03 15.23 9.53
CA ILE A 129 -1.94 14.09 8.62
C ILE A 129 -2.85 14.27 7.42
N PHE A 130 -4.06 14.80 7.63
CA PHE A 130 -5.01 15.09 6.57
C PHE A 130 -4.39 16.02 5.51
N ASN A 131 -3.76 17.11 5.94
CA ASN A 131 -3.04 18.03 5.05
C ASN A 131 -1.94 17.35 4.22
N LYS A 132 -1.27 16.31 4.76
CA LYS A 132 -0.21 15.58 4.06
C LYS A 132 -0.77 14.60 3.04
N ILE A 133 -1.78 13.81 3.41
CA ILE A 133 -2.36 12.79 2.52
C ILE A 133 -3.20 13.39 1.38
N THR A 134 -3.70 14.62 1.56
CA THR A 134 -4.44 15.36 0.51
C THR A 134 -3.60 16.43 -0.19
N GLN A 135 -2.26 16.29 -0.24
CA GLN A 135 -1.42 17.17 -1.04
C GLN A 135 -1.76 17.03 -2.54
N TYR A 136 -1.85 18.15 -3.26
CA TYR A 136 -2.16 18.12 -4.70
C TYR A 136 -1.14 17.30 -5.48
N SER A 137 0.15 17.59 -5.27
CA SER A 137 1.22 16.81 -5.90
C SER A 137 1.43 15.48 -5.15
N PRO A 138 1.35 14.33 -5.85
CA PRO A 138 1.51 13.01 -5.23
C PRO A 138 2.90 12.78 -4.63
N HIS A 139 3.90 13.54 -5.05
CA HIS A 139 5.25 13.45 -4.52
C HIS A 139 5.31 13.82 -3.03
N TYR A 140 4.51 14.80 -2.59
CA TYR A 140 4.46 15.26 -1.19
C TYR A 140 3.53 14.42 -0.31
N ARG A 141 2.76 13.51 -0.90
CA ARG A 141 1.94 12.58 -0.12
C ARG A 141 2.85 11.52 0.52
N PRO A 142 2.63 11.17 1.78
CA PRO A 142 3.35 10.07 2.43
C PRO A 142 2.99 8.72 1.80
N THR A 143 3.74 7.69 2.15
CA THR A 143 3.44 6.28 1.91
C THR A 143 2.40 5.74 2.89
N ALA A 144 1.76 4.61 2.58
CA ALA A 144 0.81 3.97 3.49
C ALA A 144 1.44 3.67 4.87
N SER A 145 2.70 3.22 4.90
CA SER A 145 3.47 2.96 6.12
C SER A 145 3.65 4.22 7.00
N GLU A 146 3.95 5.36 6.38
CA GLU A 146 4.13 6.63 7.11
C GLU A 146 2.80 7.15 7.69
N VAL A 147 1.69 6.97 6.96
CA VAL A 147 0.36 7.32 7.46
C VAL A 147 -0.05 6.37 8.59
N LEU A 148 0.21 5.08 8.43
CA LEU A 148 -0.07 4.05 9.44
C LEU A 148 0.64 4.36 10.76
N LYS A 149 1.94 4.69 10.68
CA LYS A 149 2.74 5.11 11.83
C LYS A 149 2.11 6.30 12.58
N PHE A 150 1.65 7.32 11.86
CA PHE A 150 1.02 8.50 12.47
C PHE A 150 -0.21 8.12 13.32
N PHE A 151 -1.10 7.26 12.80
CA PHE A 151 -2.29 6.85 13.55
C PHE A 151 -1.97 5.97 14.77
N LEU A 152 -0.93 5.14 14.69
CA LEU A 152 -0.49 4.31 15.81
C LEU A 152 0.15 5.11 16.93
N GLU A 153 0.89 6.18 16.59
CA GLU A 153 1.43 7.13 17.57
C GLU A 153 0.30 7.80 18.37
N ILE A 154 -0.82 8.17 17.73
CA ILE A 154 -2.01 8.73 18.42
C ILE A 154 -2.64 7.71 19.36
N LEU A 155 -2.70 6.43 18.96
CA LEU A 155 -3.24 5.36 19.80
C LEU A 155 -2.32 4.99 20.98
N GLY A 156 -1.09 5.53 21.03
CA GLY A 156 -0.08 5.14 22.02
C GLY A 156 0.43 3.71 21.84
N ASP A 157 0.15 3.09 20.69
CA ASP A 157 0.38 1.68 20.43
C ASP A 157 1.59 1.46 19.51
N VAL A 158 2.70 2.11 19.87
CA VAL A 158 3.95 2.05 19.09
C VAL A 158 4.53 0.64 19.08
N ASN A 159 4.32 -0.13 20.17
CA ASN A 159 4.83 -1.49 20.30
C ASN A 159 4.11 -2.47 19.36
N SER A 160 2.79 -2.37 19.21
CA SER A 160 2.07 -3.22 18.24
C SER A 160 2.47 -2.87 16.80
N TYR A 161 2.76 -1.60 16.51
CA TYR A 161 3.32 -1.23 15.20
C TYR A 161 4.70 -1.84 14.97
N GLN A 162 5.61 -1.79 15.96
CA GLN A 162 6.93 -2.40 15.82
C GLN A 162 6.81 -3.90 15.54
N SER A 163 5.95 -4.60 16.29
CA SER A 163 5.69 -6.02 16.06
C SER A 163 5.07 -6.29 14.68
N TYR A 164 4.11 -5.47 14.25
CA TYR A 164 3.52 -5.56 12.91
C TYR A 164 4.58 -5.34 11.82
N MET A 165 5.42 -4.32 11.96
CA MET A 165 6.48 -4.03 10.98
C MET A 165 7.51 -5.16 10.92
N GLU A 166 7.86 -5.77 12.05
CA GLU A 166 8.72 -6.96 12.08
C GLU A 166 8.09 -8.12 11.31
N GLN A 167 6.81 -8.41 11.55
CA GLN A 167 6.06 -9.45 10.83
C GLN A 167 5.99 -9.15 9.33
N MET A 168 5.68 -7.91 8.94
CA MET A 168 5.61 -7.49 7.54
C MET A 168 6.97 -7.57 6.87
N ASN A 169 8.04 -7.16 7.54
CA ASN A 169 9.40 -7.27 7.02
C ASN A 169 9.80 -8.74 6.86
N GLN A 170 9.38 -9.61 7.77
CA GLN A 170 9.58 -11.05 7.66
C GLN A 170 8.83 -11.62 6.45
N LEU A 171 7.55 -11.29 6.27
CA LEU A 171 6.76 -11.72 5.12
C LEU A 171 7.39 -11.24 3.79
N LYS A 172 7.82 -9.98 3.73
CA LYS A 172 8.52 -9.44 2.55
C LYS A 172 9.81 -10.20 2.25
N LYS A 173 10.61 -10.55 3.27
CA LYS A 173 11.82 -11.37 3.11
C LYS A 173 11.49 -12.76 2.57
N GLU A 174 10.46 -13.41 3.09
CA GLU A 174 10.04 -14.74 2.67
C GLU A 174 9.54 -14.75 1.22
N GLU A 175 8.77 -13.74 0.83
CA GLU A 175 8.28 -13.59 -0.54
C GLU A 175 9.40 -13.27 -1.53
N LEU A 176 10.32 -12.37 -1.16
CA LEU A 176 11.50 -12.09 -1.95
C LEU A 176 12.35 -13.35 -2.14
N ALA A 177 12.55 -14.14 -1.08
CA ALA A 177 13.30 -15.38 -1.19
C ALA A 177 12.63 -16.41 -2.11
N LYS A 178 11.30 -16.51 -2.05
CA LYS A 178 10.52 -17.35 -2.99
C LYS A 178 10.67 -16.86 -4.44
N GLN A 179 10.60 -15.55 -4.67
CA GLN A 179 10.76 -14.96 -6.00
C GLN A 179 12.16 -15.22 -6.56
N VAL A 180 13.21 -14.92 -5.79
CA VAL A 180 14.61 -15.17 -6.20
C VAL A 180 14.80 -16.66 -6.51
N LYS A 181 14.24 -17.57 -5.72
CA LYS A 181 14.31 -19.00 -5.99
C LYS A 181 13.63 -19.37 -7.31
N SER A 182 12.47 -18.79 -7.60
CA SER A 182 11.76 -18.99 -8.87
C SER A 182 12.57 -18.47 -10.06
N ASP A 183 13.07 -17.24 -9.98
CA ASP A 183 13.84 -16.59 -11.05
C ASP A 183 15.12 -17.38 -11.36
N VAL A 184 15.81 -17.89 -10.33
CA VAL A 184 17.00 -18.74 -10.52
C VAL A 184 16.65 -20.04 -11.24
N VAL A 185 15.52 -20.67 -10.92
CA VAL A 185 15.07 -21.89 -11.61
C VAL A 185 14.73 -21.61 -13.08
N GLU A 186 14.06 -20.50 -13.37
CA GLU A 186 13.73 -20.10 -14.74
C GLU A 186 15.00 -19.80 -15.55
N LEU A 187 15.95 -19.06 -14.97
CA LEU A 187 17.26 -18.81 -15.59
C LEU A 187 18.01 -20.10 -15.89
N LEU A 188 17.97 -21.08 -14.99
CA LEU A 188 18.58 -22.40 -15.23
C LEU A 188 17.94 -23.14 -16.41
N GLN A 189 16.60 -23.07 -16.54
CA GLN A 189 15.89 -23.66 -17.67
C GLN A 189 16.24 -22.96 -19.00
N LEU A 190 16.29 -21.63 -19.00
CA LEU A 190 16.69 -20.85 -20.18
C LEU A 190 18.13 -21.15 -20.60
N LEU A 191 19.06 -21.16 -19.63
CA LEU A 191 20.46 -21.51 -19.86
C LEU A 191 20.58 -22.93 -20.41
N SER A 192 19.96 -23.93 -19.78
CA SER A 192 20.02 -25.31 -20.28
C SER A 192 19.47 -25.47 -21.71
N THR A 193 18.46 -24.68 -22.09
CA THR A 193 17.89 -24.68 -23.45
C THR A 193 18.86 -24.03 -24.46
N GLN A 194 19.52 -22.93 -24.11
CA GLN A 194 20.50 -22.24 -24.96
C GLN A 194 21.86 -22.95 -25.03
N ILE A 195 22.25 -23.68 -23.96
CA ILE A 195 23.55 -24.36 -23.80
C ILE A 195 23.57 -25.77 -24.41
N SER A 196 22.51 -26.19 -25.09
CA SER A 196 22.51 -27.37 -25.99
C SER A 196 23.55 -27.29 -27.15
N LYS A 197 24.52 -26.36 -27.08
CA LYS A 197 25.61 -26.09 -28.03
C LYS A 197 27.05 -26.14 -27.47
N ASN A 198 27.37 -26.34 -26.17
CA ASN A 198 28.77 -26.49 -25.69
C ASN A 198 28.91 -27.02 -24.23
N SER A 199 29.93 -27.86 -23.93
CA SER A 199 29.86 -28.83 -22.81
C SER A 199 30.83 -28.70 -21.60
N SER A 200 31.82 -27.80 -21.54
CA SER A 200 32.76 -27.74 -20.37
C SER A 200 32.50 -26.58 -19.40
N GLU A 201 32.19 -25.37 -19.87
CA GLU A 201 31.76 -24.25 -19.01
C GLU A 201 30.42 -24.56 -18.28
N GLN A 202 29.67 -25.52 -18.81
CA GLN A 202 28.35 -25.93 -18.37
C GLN A 202 28.36 -26.57 -16.97
N GLU A 203 29.36 -27.41 -16.69
CA GLU A 203 29.45 -28.12 -15.42
C GLU A 203 29.80 -27.16 -14.28
N GLN A 204 30.63 -26.17 -14.58
CA GLN A 204 31.07 -25.16 -13.63
C GLN A 204 29.96 -24.15 -13.28
N LEU A 205 29.25 -23.62 -14.30
CA LEU A 205 28.11 -22.71 -14.05
C LEU A 205 26.98 -23.39 -13.28
N THR A 206 26.68 -24.65 -13.63
CA THR A 206 25.62 -25.42 -12.95
C THR A 206 25.96 -25.65 -11.47
N GLN A 207 27.23 -25.92 -11.16
CA GLN A 207 27.69 -26.07 -9.78
C GLN A 207 27.59 -24.76 -8.98
N GLU A 208 28.05 -23.64 -9.53
CA GLU A 208 27.95 -22.32 -8.87
C GLU A 208 26.50 -21.92 -8.58
N LEU A 209 25.58 -22.19 -9.53
CA LEU A 209 24.16 -21.91 -9.36
C LEU A 209 23.49 -22.84 -8.34
N GLN A 210 23.80 -24.14 -8.32
CA GLN A 210 23.32 -25.06 -7.29
C GLN A 210 23.81 -24.66 -5.90
N GLN A 211 25.05 -24.15 -5.80
CA GLN A 211 25.60 -23.65 -4.56
C GLN A 211 24.87 -22.38 -4.09
N THR A 212 24.57 -21.48 -5.02
CA THR A 212 23.75 -20.28 -4.76
C THR A 212 22.35 -20.65 -4.25
N LEU A 213 21.68 -21.63 -4.87
CA LEU A 213 20.38 -22.14 -4.42
C LEU A 213 20.42 -22.69 -2.99
N LYS A 214 21.46 -23.48 -2.65
CA LYS A 214 21.66 -23.98 -1.28
C LYS A 214 21.87 -22.85 -0.28
N SER A 215 22.62 -21.81 -0.65
CA SER A 215 22.81 -20.63 0.20
C SER A 215 21.48 -19.88 0.45
N ILE A 216 20.63 -19.74 -0.58
CA ILE A 216 19.29 -19.15 -0.42
C ILE A 216 18.42 -20.01 0.52
N ASP A 217 18.39 -21.33 0.34
CA ASP A 217 17.61 -22.22 1.20
C ASP A 217 18.06 -22.15 2.67
N GLN A 218 19.37 -22.02 2.92
CA GLN A 218 19.89 -21.81 4.28
C GLN A 218 19.48 -20.46 4.87
N ILE A 219 19.43 -19.39 4.06
CA ILE A 219 18.97 -18.07 4.51
C ILE A 219 17.48 -18.16 4.90
N VAL A 220 16.65 -18.83 4.11
CA VAL A 220 15.21 -19.03 4.38
C VAL A 220 14.98 -19.89 5.62
N LEU A 221 15.73 -20.98 5.80
CA LEU A 221 15.59 -21.83 6.98
C LEU A 221 16.01 -21.11 8.27
N LYS A 222 17.09 -20.32 8.22
CA LYS A 222 17.51 -19.50 9.37
C LYS A 222 16.49 -18.44 9.74
N SER A 223 15.78 -17.87 8.77
CA SER A 223 14.72 -16.90 9.06
C SER A 223 13.46 -17.54 9.64
N GLN A 224 13.26 -18.85 9.50
CA GLN A 224 12.15 -19.59 10.11
C GLN A 224 12.47 -20.12 11.52
N ALA A 225 13.74 -20.36 11.84
CA ALA A 225 14.17 -20.91 13.15
C ALA A 225 14.36 -19.85 14.26
N GLN A 226 14.15 -18.57 13.96
CA GLN A 226 14.20 -17.46 14.94
C GLN A 226 12.79 -17.04 15.44
N GLN A 227 11.76 -17.85 15.17
CA GLN A 227 10.41 -17.73 15.74
C GLN A 227 10.27 -18.49 17.06
#